data_AF-A0A6V6YS03-F1
#
_entry.id   AF-A0A6V6YS03-F1
#
_cell.length_a   1.000
_cell.length_b   1.000
_cell.length_c   1.000
_cell.angle_alpha   90.00
_cell.angle_beta   90.00
_cell.angle_gamma   90.00
#
_symmetry.space_group_name_H-M   'P 1'
#
loop_
_entity.id
_entity.type
_entity.pdbx_description
1 polymer ?
#
loop_
_entity_poly.entity_id
_entity_poly.type
_entity_poly.pdbx_seq_one_letter_code
_entity_poly.pdbx_strand_id
1 'polypeptide(L)'
;MKIKIKIHENRKEQFHKLFMVNRFPSGRSGKVVYLRPEYHERLLRIVQLPGEEKITLYSYIDNIMEHHFREFGQDITDYFNERNKPIL
;
A
#
# COMPACT_ATOMS: atom_id res chain seq x y z
N MET A 1 -17.93 21.71 -14.15
CA MET A 1 -17.09 21.87 -12.94
C MET A 1 -17.46 20.89 -11.81
N LYS A 2 -18.74 20.71 -11.46
CA LYS A 2 -19.20 19.81 -10.37
C LYS A 2 -18.81 18.32 -10.50
N ILE A 3 -18.80 17.76 -11.72
CA ILE A 3 -18.49 16.33 -11.96
C ILE A 3 -17.01 16.00 -11.64
N LYS A 4 -16.06 16.86 -12.04
CA LYS A 4 -14.63 16.66 -11.76
C LYS A 4 -14.31 16.70 -10.27
N ILE A 5 -14.99 17.56 -9.51
CA ILE A 5 -14.86 17.67 -8.05
C ILE A 5 -15.33 16.36 -7.39
N LYS A 6 -16.51 15.86 -7.77
CA LYS A 6 -17.05 14.60 -7.23
C LYS A 6 -16.18 13.37 -7.52
N ILE A 7 -15.59 13.28 -8.72
CA ILE A 7 -14.63 12.21 -9.06
C ILE A 7 -13.37 12.33 -8.20
N HIS A 8 -12.90 13.55 -7.92
CA HIS A 8 -11.72 13.75 -7.08
C HIS A 8 -11.99 13.41 -5.61
N GLU A 9 -13.14 13.79 -5.06
CA GLU A 9 -13.59 13.40 -3.72
C GLU A 9 -13.68 11.87 -3.58
N ASN A 10 -14.26 11.19 -4.57
CA ASN A 10 -14.34 9.73 -4.57
C ASN A 10 -12.96 9.06 -4.59
N ARG A 11 -12.01 9.60 -5.34
CA ARG A 11 -10.62 9.07 -5.35
C ARG A 11 -9.90 9.30 -4.03
N LYS A 12 -10.15 10.41 -3.33
CA LYS A 12 -9.58 10.65 -1.99
C LYS A 12 -10.14 9.66 -0.98
N GLU A 13 -11.45 9.43 -1.00
CA GLU A 13 -12.11 8.46 -0.12
C GLU A 13 -11.58 7.04 -0.36
N GLN A 14 -11.43 6.64 -1.63
CA GLN A 14 -10.85 5.35 -1.99
C GLN A 14 -9.39 5.24 -1.53
N PHE A 15 -8.59 6.28 -1.76
CA PHE A 15 -7.19 6.32 -1.30
C PHE A 15 -7.12 6.13 0.22
N HIS A 16 -7.97 6.83 0.98
CA HIS A 16 -8.01 6.73 2.43
C HIS A 16 -8.36 5.30 2.87
N LYS A 17 -9.43 4.71 2.33
CA LYS A 17 -9.86 3.34 2.65
C LYS A 17 -8.83 2.26 2.29
N LEU A 18 -8.07 2.47 1.22
CA LEU A 18 -7.07 1.50 0.77
C LEU A 18 -5.78 1.62 1.58
N PHE A 19 -5.30 2.83 1.81
CA PHE A 19 -3.94 3.00 2.30
C PHE A 19 -3.82 3.61 3.70
N MET A 20 -4.81 4.36 4.18
CA MET A 20 -4.77 5.06 5.48
C MET A 20 -5.45 4.25 6.61
N VAL A 21 -5.25 2.93 6.64
CA VAL A 21 -5.84 2.02 7.65
C VAL A 21 -4.76 1.18 8.33
N ASN A 22 -4.80 1.04 9.67
CA ASN A 22 -3.92 0.15 10.42
C ASN A 22 -4.40 -1.31 10.36
N ARG A 23 -4.11 -2.00 9.26
CA ARG A 23 -4.43 -3.44 9.09
C ARG A 23 -3.34 -4.39 9.59
N PHE A 24 -2.10 -3.93 9.70
CA PHE A 24 -1.00 -4.79 10.11
C PHE A 24 -1.13 -5.18 11.59
N PRO A 25 -1.32 -6.47 11.92
CA PRO A 25 -1.63 -6.86 13.29
C PRO A 25 -0.42 -6.80 14.20
N SER A 26 -0.66 -6.29 15.40
CA SER A 26 0.29 -6.28 16.51
C SER A 26 0.64 -7.71 16.93
N GLY A 27 1.88 -8.13 16.69
CA GLY A 27 2.40 -9.43 17.15
C GLY A 27 2.96 -10.36 16.07
N ARG A 28 3.08 -9.92 14.81
CA ARG A 28 3.70 -10.72 13.73
C ARG A 28 5.17 -10.39 13.52
N SER A 29 5.98 -11.43 13.32
CA SER A 29 7.39 -11.34 12.92
C SER A 29 7.51 -10.78 11.51
N GLY A 30 7.58 -9.45 11.39
CA GLY A 30 7.90 -8.79 10.14
C GLY A 30 9.33 -9.10 9.67
N LYS A 31 9.56 -9.01 8.37
CA LYS A 31 10.91 -9.01 7.79
C LYS A 31 11.30 -7.59 7.42
N VAL A 32 12.56 -7.23 7.64
CA VAL A 32 13.10 -5.92 7.26
C VAL A 32 13.58 -6.00 5.82
N VAL A 33 13.25 -4.97 5.03
CA VAL A 33 13.75 -4.79 3.66
C VAL A 33 14.35 -3.40 3.53
N TYR A 34 15.35 -3.26 2.67
CA TYR A 34 15.93 -1.95 2.37
C TYR A 34 15.01 -1.15 1.44
N LEU A 35 14.81 0.12 1.77
CA LEU A 35 14.12 1.10 0.93
C LEU A 35 15.11 2.20 0.55
N ARG A 36 14.97 2.73 -0.66
CA ARG A 36 15.71 3.92 -1.07
C ARG A 36 15.41 5.09 -0.11
N PRO A 37 16.40 5.87 0.34
CA PRO A 37 16.19 6.94 1.31
C PRO A 37 15.08 7.93 0.91
N GLU A 38 15.03 8.32 -0.36
CA GLU A 38 14.03 9.25 -0.90
C GLU A 38 12.60 8.70 -0.85
N TYR A 39 12.44 7.38 -0.95
CA TYR A 39 11.13 6.73 -0.80
C TYR A 39 10.77 6.64 0.67
N HIS A 40 11.72 6.24 1.51
CA HIS A 40 11.50 6.17 2.95
C HIS A 40 11.04 7.53 3.52
N GLU A 41 11.72 8.62 3.18
CA GLU A 41 11.32 9.97 3.61
C GLU A 41 9.92 10.34 3.15
N ARG A 42 9.58 10.04 1.89
CA ARG A 42 8.26 10.34 1.33
C ARG A 42 7.16 9.54 2.04
N LEU A 43 7.37 8.24 2.26
CA LEU A 43 6.42 7.38 2.97
C LEU A 43 6.25 7.85 4.42
N LEU A 44 7.35 8.22 5.08
CA LEU A 44 7.33 8.72 6.45
C LEU A 44 6.50 10.00 6.58
N ARG A 45 6.65 10.94 5.64
CA ARG A 45 5.84 12.17 5.62
C ARG A 45 4.35 11.90 5.43
N ILE A 46 3.98 10.88 4.65
CA ILE A 46 2.57 10.50 4.43
C ILE A 46 1.93 10.00 5.73
N VAL A 47 2.62 9.12 6.45
CA VAL A 47 2.07 8.52 7.68
C VAL A 47 2.12 9.47 8.90
N GLN A 48 2.84 10.58 8.78
CA GLN A 48 2.94 11.64 9.79
C GLN A 48 2.04 12.85 9.48
N LEU A 49 1.12 12.75 8.53
CA LEU A 49 0.21 13.85 8.18
C LEU A 49 -0.64 14.28 9.39
N PRO A 50 -0.61 15.57 9.77
CA PRO A 50 -1.42 16.08 10.88
C PRO A 50 -2.92 15.96 10.61
N GLY A 51 -3.69 15.59 11.64
CA GLY A 51 -5.15 15.51 11.57
C GLY A 51 -5.71 14.20 11.02
N GLU A 52 -4.85 13.29 10.56
CA GLU A 52 -5.23 11.92 10.18
C GLU A 52 -5.05 10.96 11.36
N GLU A 53 -5.76 9.83 11.32
CA GLU A 53 -5.52 8.73 12.26
C GLU A 53 -4.07 8.24 12.12
N LYS A 54 -3.38 8.00 13.25
CA LYS A 54 -1.97 7.61 13.25
C LYS A 54 -1.79 6.21 12.65
N ILE A 55 -1.54 6.15 11.35
CA ILE A 55 -1.10 4.95 10.65
C ILE A 55 0.41 4.74 10.84
N THR A 56 0.84 3.49 10.99
CA THR A 56 2.28 3.17 11.04
C THR A 56 2.88 3.07 9.64
N LEU A 57 4.19 3.32 9.52
CA LEU A 57 4.92 3.11 8.26
C LEU A 57 4.79 1.65 7.77
N TYR A 58 4.79 0.68 8.69
CA TYR A 58 4.61 -0.73 8.38
C TYR A 58 3.23 -1.01 7.80
N SER A 59 2.16 -0.54 8.46
CA SER A 59 0.78 -0.66 7.96
C SER A 59 0.62 -0.04 6.58
N TYR A 60 1.25 1.12 6.34
CA TYR A 60 1.15 1.79 5.04
C TYR A 60 1.84 0.99 3.92
N ILE A 61 3.04 0.47 4.17
CA ILE A 61 3.75 -0.38 3.21
C ILE A 61 3.00 -1.69 2.97
N ASP A 62 2.46 -2.31 4.03
CA ASP A 62 1.67 -3.54 3.92
C ASP A 62 0.42 -3.32 3.05
N ASN A 63 -0.31 -2.22 3.26
CA ASN A 63 -1.46 -1.85 2.42
C ASN A 63 -1.07 -1.63 0.95
N ILE A 64 0.10 -1.05 0.68
CA ILE A 64 0.62 -0.91 -0.70
C ILE A 64 0.87 -2.28 -1.32
N MET A 65 1.50 -3.20 -0.57
CA MET A 65 1.79 -4.55 -1.05
C MET A 65 0.51 -5.36 -1.27
N GLU A 66 -0.43 -5.30 -0.32
CA GLU A 66 -1.74 -5.96 -0.46
C GLU A 66 -2.47 -5.47 -1.71
N HIS A 67 -2.51 -4.15 -1.92
CA HIS A 67 -3.11 -3.59 -3.13
C HIS A 67 -2.37 -4.07 -4.39
N HIS A 68 -1.03 -4.02 -4.41
CA HIS A 68 -0.24 -4.48 -5.55
C HIS A 68 -0.51 -5.95 -5.89
N PHE A 69 -0.51 -6.84 -4.90
CA PHE A 69 -0.81 -8.27 -5.13
C PHE A 69 -2.26 -8.52 -5.49
N ARG A 70 -3.20 -7.70 -5.04
CA ARG A 70 -4.59 -7.82 -5.48
C ARG A 70 -4.77 -7.42 -6.94
N GLU A 71 -4.14 -6.32 -7.38
CA GLU A 71 -4.29 -5.83 -8.75
C GLU A 71 -3.47 -6.65 -9.76
N PHE A 72 -2.30 -7.17 -9.36
CA PHE A 72 -1.35 -7.82 -10.28
C PHE A 72 -1.02 -9.27 -9.94
N GLY A 73 -1.65 -9.86 -8.92
CA GLY A 73 -1.26 -11.18 -8.39
C GLY A 73 -1.36 -12.32 -9.41
N GLN A 74 -2.38 -12.28 -10.27
CA GLN A 74 -2.53 -13.27 -11.35
C GLN A 74 -1.40 -13.13 -12.37
N ASP A 75 -1.18 -11.91 -12.88
CA ASP A 75 -0.12 -11.62 -13.85
C ASP A 75 1.27 -11.99 -13.30
N ILE A 76 1.52 -11.71 -12.02
CA ILE A 76 2.75 -12.11 -11.31
C ILE A 76 2.85 -13.64 -11.32
N THR A 77 1.80 -14.34 -10.88
CA THR A 77 1.81 -15.81 -10.78
C THR A 77 2.06 -16.45 -12.14
N ASP A 78 1.36 -16.02 -13.19
CA ASP A 78 1.50 -16.54 -14.54
C ASP A 78 2.91 -16.29 -15.08
N TYR A 79 3.42 -15.06 -14.93
CA TYR A 79 4.76 -14.69 -15.38
C TYR A 79 5.86 -15.58 -14.78
N PHE A 80 5.76 -15.90 -13.48
CA PHE A 80 6.74 -16.73 -12.79
C PHE A 80 6.60 -18.22 -13.12
N ASN A 81 5.37 -18.74 -13.17
CA ASN A 81 5.09 -20.16 -13.41
C ASN A 81 5.43 -20.61 -14.84
N GLU A 82 5.36 -19.71 -15.82
CA GLU A 82 5.82 -19.99 -17.19
C GLU A 82 7.33 -20.23 -17.30
N ARG A 83 8.11 -19.73 -16.34
CA ARG A 83 9.58 -19.62 -16.46
C ARG A 83 10.33 -20.38 -15.36
N ASN A 84 9.65 -20.76 -14.28
CA ASN A 84 10.25 -21.33 -13.08
C ASN A 84 9.29 -22.32 -12.38
N LYS A 85 9.73 -22.89 -11.25
CA LYS A 85 8.83 -23.57 -10.32
C LYS A 85 7.75 -22.60 -9.82
N PRO A 86 6.55 -23.10 -9.47
CA PRO A 86 5.49 -22.28 -8.93
C PRO A 86 5.97 -21.37 -7.79
N ILE A 87 5.66 -20.08 -7.87
CA ILE A 87 6.05 -19.08 -6.86
C ILE A 87 5.17 -19.13 -5.61
N LEU A 88 4.01 -19.80 -5.69
CA LEU A 88 3.06 -20.08 -4.63
C LEU A 88 2.88 -21.59 -4.45
#